data_AF-A0A8T5EN31-F1
#
_entry.id   AF-A0A8T5EN31-F1
#
_cell.length_a   1.000
_cell.length_b   1.000
_cell.length_c   1.000
_cell.angle_alpha   90.00
_cell.angle_beta   90.00
_cell.angle_gamma   90.00
#
_symmetry.space_group_name_H-M   'P 1'
#
loop_
_entity.id
_entity.type
_entity.pdbx_description
1 polymer ?
#
loop_
_entity_poly.entity_id
_entity_poly.type
_entity_poly.pdbx_seq_one_letter_code
_entity_poly.pdbx_strand_id
1 'polypeptide(L)'
;MKTPAYWGISGFPISHSLTPRLFEIVGNALEIDEVRPVFLEANNSEEFKRNIEQLNGDLWISITSPLKHIIGELLGISDEGEINSINQLMRTNGVWEGVNTDGYGFVEAAKYIGINPSKSILKIRGGGSTARSIVAAWSESGGEI
;
A
#
# COMPACT_ATOMS: atom_id res chain seq x y z
N MET A 1 6.12 -13.76 -15.70
CA MET A 1 5.74 -12.53 -14.98
C MET A 1 7.01 -11.92 -14.41
N LYS A 2 7.18 -10.59 -14.39
CA LYS A 2 8.35 -10.01 -13.70
C LYS A 2 8.07 -10.07 -12.20
N THR A 3 8.95 -10.71 -11.44
CA THR A 3 8.84 -10.87 -9.98
C THR A 3 9.92 -10.04 -9.30
N PRO A 4 9.66 -9.46 -8.12
CA PRO A 4 10.68 -8.69 -7.41
C PRO A 4 11.70 -9.64 -6.77
N ALA A 5 12.88 -9.13 -6.42
CA ALA A 5 13.81 -9.88 -5.59
C ALA A 5 13.31 -10.01 -4.14
N TYR A 6 12.48 -9.05 -3.71
CA TYR A 6 11.91 -8.99 -2.37
C TYR A 6 10.47 -8.46 -2.38
N TRP A 7 9.70 -8.92 -1.41
CA TRP A 7 8.40 -8.34 -1.10
C TRP A 7 8.08 -8.32 0.39
N GLY A 8 7.11 -7.54 0.81
CA GLY A 8 6.66 -7.59 2.20
C GLY A 8 6.10 -6.28 2.71
N ILE A 9 6.48 -5.90 3.92
CA ILE A 9 5.89 -4.75 4.61
C ILE A 9 6.94 -3.90 5.32
N SER A 10 6.69 -2.58 5.34
CA SER A 10 7.42 -1.62 6.16
C SER A 10 6.50 -0.72 6.98
N GLY A 11 6.88 -0.46 8.22
CA GLY A 11 6.17 0.43 9.16
C GLY A 11 6.54 0.12 10.61
N PHE A 12 5.80 0.68 11.56
CA PHE A 12 6.03 0.40 12.98
C PHE A 12 4.76 0.62 13.83
N PRO A 13 4.37 -0.35 14.69
CA PRO A 13 4.81 -1.75 14.72
C PRO A 13 4.17 -2.57 13.59
N ILE A 14 4.84 -3.64 13.13
CA ILE A 14 4.33 -4.51 12.04
C ILE A 14 4.18 -5.99 12.43
N SER A 15 4.47 -6.35 13.68
CA SER A 15 4.38 -7.74 14.19
C SER A 15 3.00 -8.39 13.99
N HIS A 16 1.93 -7.60 13.96
CA HIS A 16 0.55 -8.07 13.77
C HIS A 16 0.08 -8.03 12.30
N SER A 17 0.96 -7.68 11.36
CA SER A 17 0.56 -7.53 9.97
C SER A 17 0.23 -8.86 9.30
N LEU A 18 -0.88 -8.90 8.56
CA LEU A 18 -1.26 -10.03 7.72
C LEU A 18 -0.64 -9.99 6.32
N THR A 19 -0.07 -8.84 5.91
CA THR A 19 0.56 -8.65 4.60
C THR A 19 1.54 -9.76 4.20
N PRO A 20 2.44 -10.24 5.08
CA PRO A 20 3.38 -11.31 4.73
C PRO A 20 2.67 -12.61 4.32
N ARG A 21 1.62 -12.97 5.06
CA ARG A 21 0.80 -14.15 4.76
C ARG A 21 0.00 -13.97 3.45
N LEU A 22 -0.46 -12.75 3.17
CA LEU A 22 -1.13 -12.45 1.90
C LEU A 22 -0.17 -12.62 0.71
N PHE A 23 1.06 -12.12 0.81
CA PHE A 23 2.08 -12.32 -0.22
C PHE A 23 2.41 -13.80 -0.43
N GLU A 24 2.53 -14.58 0.64
CA GLU A 24 2.73 -16.04 0.54
C GLU A 24 1.57 -16.73 -0.19
N ILE A 25 0.32 -16.42 0.16
CA ILE A 25 -0.86 -17.01 -0.49
C ILE A 25 -0.89 -16.67 -1.98
N VAL A 26 -0.69 -15.40 -2.32
CA VAL A 26 -0.69 -14.93 -3.72
C VAL A 26 0.48 -15.53 -4.49
N GLY A 27 1.66 -15.61 -3.86
CA GLY A 27 2.85 -16.23 -4.42
C GLY A 27 2.64 -17.67 -4.83
N ASN A 28 2.15 -18.48 -3.89
CA ASN A 28 1.87 -19.89 -4.12
C ASN A 28 0.80 -20.07 -5.21
N ALA A 29 -0.23 -19.22 -5.22
CA ALA A 29 -1.28 -19.27 -6.25
C ALA A 29 -0.78 -18.87 -7.66
N LEU A 30 0.27 -18.06 -7.74
CA LEU A 30 0.86 -17.58 -8.99
C LEU A 30 2.16 -18.32 -9.38
N GLU A 31 2.54 -19.35 -8.62
CA GLU A 31 3.80 -20.11 -8.82
C GLU A 31 5.05 -19.20 -8.82
N ILE A 32 5.09 -18.26 -7.87
CA ILE A 32 6.20 -17.33 -7.67
C ILE A 32 7.07 -17.83 -6.50
N ASP A 33 8.15 -18.54 -6.81
CA ASP A 33 8.95 -19.25 -5.79
C ASP A 33 10.22 -18.52 -5.32
N GLU A 34 10.75 -17.56 -6.11
CA GLU A 34 12.08 -16.96 -5.87
C GLU A 34 12.08 -15.60 -5.14
N VAL A 35 10.97 -15.22 -4.49
CA VAL A 35 10.83 -13.90 -3.86
C VAL A 35 11.11 -13.97 -2.36
N ARG A 36 12.03 -13.13 -1.88
CA ARG A 36 12.38 -13.08 -0.44
C ARG A 36 11.42 -12.19 0.35
N PRO A 37 10.74 -12.71 1.40
CA PRO A 37 9.94 -11.88 2.29
C PRO A 37 10.81 -10.96 3.14
N VAL A 38 10.40 -9.69 3.27
CA VAL A 38 11.04 -8.68 4.12
C VAL A 38 10.04 -8.02 5.07
N PHE A 39 10.50 -7.79 6.30
CA PHE A 39 9.74 -7.18 7.39
C PHE A 39 10.59 -6.04 7.92
N LEU A 40 10.32 -4.83 7.44
CA LEU A 40 11.16 -3.67 7.69
C LEU A 40 10.51 -2.79 8.75
N GLU A 41 10.92 -2.97 10.01
CA GLU A 41 10.51 -2.03 11.06
C GLU A 41 11.16 -0.68 10.85
N ALA A 42 10.32 0.34 10.70
CA ALA A 42 10.76 1.72 10.54
C ALA A 42 9.66 2.67 11.05
N ASN A 43 10.04 3.53 12.00
CA ASN A 43 9.17 4.51 12.63
C ASN A 43 9.36 5.92 12.03
N ASN A 44 10.33 6.10 11.13
CA ASN A 44 10.64 7.35 10.44
C ASN A 44 11.30 7.08 9.07
N SER A 45 11.51 8.14 8.29
CA SER A 45 12.11 8.08 6.95
C SER A 45 13.57 7.62 6.94
N GLU A 46 14.37 7.99 7.95
CA GLU A 46 15.78 7.62 8.02
C GLU A 46 15.97 6.11 8.22
N GLU A 47 15.20 5.54 9.15
CA GLU A 47 15.16 4.10 9.39
C GLU A 47 14.68 3.36 8.14
N PHE A 48 13.61 3.85 7.51
CA PHE A 48 13.10 3.28 6.28
C PHE A 48 14.17 3.27 5.18
N LYS A 49 14.84 4.42 4.96
CA LYS A 49 15.92 4.57 3.96
C LYS A 49 17.05 3.57 4.20
N ARG A 50 17.54 3.49 5.44
CA ARG A 50 18.61 2.55 5.81
C ARG A 50 18.22 1.09 5.54
N ASN A 51 16.96 0.73 5.78
CA ASN A 51 16.48 -0.64 5.56
C ASN A 51 16.44 -0.98 4.06
N ILE A 52 15.94 -0.09 3.20
CA ILE A 52 15.82 -0.33 1.75
C ILE A 52 17.16 -0.28 1.00
N GLU A 53 18.16 0.43 1.54
CA GLU A 53 19.53 0.49 0.99
C GLU A 53 20.26 -0.84 1.12
N GLN A 54 19.89 -1.69 2.09
CA GLN A 54 20.48 -3.02 2.28
C GLN A 54 19.95 -4.06 1.29
N LEU A 55 18.88 -3.74 0.56
CA LEU A 55 18.21 -4.66 -0.35
C LEU A 55 18.68 -4.39 -1.79
N ASN A 56 19.32 -5.37 -2.42
CA ASN A 56 19.76 -5.29 -3.81
C ASN A 56 18.78 -5.98 -4.76
N GLY A 57 18.16 -5.22 -5.68
CA GLY A 57 17.20 -5.71 -6.68
C GLY A 57 15.82 -5.07 -6.59
N ASP A 58 14.88 -5.57 -7.39
CA ASP A 58 13.50 -5.08 -7.40
C ASP A 58 12.79 -5.40 -6.06
N LEU A 59 11.97 -4.48 -5.57
CA LEU A 59 11.36 -4.53 -4.23
C LEU A 59 9.91 -4.10 -4.28
N TRP A 60 8.98 -4.95 -3.83
CA TRP A 60 7.55 -4.61 -3.75
C TRP A 60 7.07 -4.67 -2.31
N ILE A 61 6.78 -3.53 -1.67
CA ILE A 61 6.41 -3.51 -0.26
C ILE A 61 5.14 -2.71 -0.01
N SER A 62 4.30 -3.24 0.87
CA SER A 62 3.25 -2.45 1.49
C SER A 62 3.83 -1.54 2.55
N ILE A 63 3.30 -0.34 2.63
CA ILE A 63 3.73 0.71 3.55
C ILE A 63 2.57 0.98 4.51
N THR A 64 2.86 0.93 5.80
CA THR A 64 1.88 1.23 6.85
C THR A 64 2.36 2.37 7.74
N SER A 65 1.55 2.73 8.73
CA SER A 65 1.90 3.77 9.70
C SER A 65 3.26 3.49 10.36
N PRO A 66 4.04 4.54 10.65
CA PRO A 66 3.78 5.96 10.39
C PRO A 66 4.25 6.45 8.99
N LEU A 67 4.70 5.56 8.12
CA LEU A 67 5.48 5.92 6.92
C LEU A 67 4.66 6.48 5.76
N LYS A 68 3.35 6.20 5.69
CA LYS A 68 2.51 6.47 4.52
C LYS A 68 2.60 7.92 4.00
N HIS A 69 2.85 8.89 4.87
CA HIS A 69 2.89 10.32 4.52
C HIS A 69 4.30 10.89 4.27
N ILE A 70 5.35 10.10 4.51
CA ILE A 70 6.73 10.60 4.52
C ILE A 70 7.51 10.04 3.32
N ILE A 71 7.17 8.84 2.87
CA ILE A 71 7.96 8.13 1.84
C ILE A 71 7.87 8.75 0.44
N GLY A 72 6.79 9.46 0.12
CA GLY A 72 6.62 10.11 -1.18
C GLY A 72 7.68 11.19 -1.39
N GLU A 73 7.82 12.09 -0.41
CA GLU A 73 8.85 13.13 -0.40
C GLU A 73 10.26 12.53 -0.40
N LEU A 74 10.50 11.53 0.45
CA LEU A 74 11.80 10.86 0.57
C LEU A 74 12.30 10.27 -0.76
N LEU A 75 11.39 9.71 -1.56
CA LEU A 75 11.71 8.99 -2.78
C LEU A 75 11.45 9.80 -4.05
N GLY A 76 10.99 11.05 -3.93
CA GLY A 76 10.64 11.90 -5.07
C GLY A 76 9.45 11.38 -5.87
N ILE A 77 8.53 10.65 -5.22
CA ILE A 77 7.31 10.12 -5.86
C ILE A 77 6.22 11.18 -5.73
N SER A 78 5.75 11.68 -6.87
CA SER A 78 4.56 12.52 -6.93
C SER A 78 3.31 11.65 -6.74
N ASP A 79 2.55 11.89 -5.67
CA ASP A 79 1.19 11.34 -5.55
C ASP A 79 0.30 12.13 -6.52
N GLU A 80 -0.37 11.43 -7.44
CA GLU A 80 -1.36 12.05 -8.34
C GLU A 80 -2.67 12.40 -7.59
N GLY A 81 -2.85 11.92 -6.35
CA GLY A 81 -4.00 12.21 -5.51
C GLY A 81 -3.79 13.33 -4.48
N GLU A 82 -4.88 13.98 -4.04
CA GLU A 82 -4.89 15.04 -3.02
C GLU A 82 -4.44 14.56 -1.61
N ILE A 83 -4.27 13.25 -1.41
CA ILE A 83 -4.21 12.63 -0.07
C ILE A 83 -2.76 12.42 0.40
N ASN A 84 -1.77 12.63 -0.47
CA ASN A 84 -0.33 12.51 -0.22
C ASN A 84 -0.01 11.34 0.73
N SER A 85 -0.40 10.14 0.32
CA SER A 85 -0.31 8.95 1.16
C SER A 85 -0.07 7.71 0.33
N ILE A 86 1.10 7.10 0.48
CA ILE A 86 1.49 5.90 -0.28
C ILE A 86 1.40 4.69 0.65
N ASN A 87 0.64 3.66 0.24
CA ASN A 87 0.52 2.39 0.97
C ASN A 87 1.10 1.19 0.20
N GLN A 88 1.42 1.34 -1.08
CA GLN A 88 2.12 0.35 -1.89
C GLN A 88 3.28 1.02 -2.61
N LEU A 89 4.46 0.42 -2.51
CA LEU A 89 5.70 0.96 -3.05
C LEU A 89 6.42 -0.12 -3.86
N MET A 90 6.87 0.26 -5.05
CA MET A 90 7.58 -0.60 -5.97
C MET A 90 8.90 0.03 -6.39
N ARG A 91 10.01 -0.70 -6.25
CA ARG A 91 11.28 -0.40 -6.91
C ARG A 91 11.48 -1.36 -8.06
N THR A 92 11.61 -0.82 -9.27
CA THR A 92 11.85 -1.58 -10.49
C THR A 92 13.02 -0.97 -11.26
N ASN A 93 14.10 -1.73 -11.47
CA ASN A 93 15.31 -1.25 -12.14
C ASN A 93 15.87 0.05 -11.51
N GLY A 94 15.74 0.20 -10.19
CA GLY A 94 16.18 1.39 -9.46
C GLY A 94 15.21 2.58 -9.46
N VAL A 95 14.10 2.50 -10.19
CA VAL A 95 13.05 3.53 -10.21
C VAL A 95 11.99 3.20 -9.17
N TRP A 96 11.59 4.21 -8.38
CA TRP A 96 10.56 4.08 -7.37
C TRP A 96 9.22 4.59 -7.89
N GLU A 97 8.18 3.80 -7.67
CA GLU A 97 6.78 4.13 -7.92
C GLU A 97 5.98 3.83 -6.66
N GLY A 98 4.95 4.62 -6.39
CA GLY A 98 4.12 4.45 -5.21
C GLY A 98 2.69 4.86 -5.48
N VAL A 99 1.75 4.12 -4.88
CA VAL A 99 0.31 4.36 -5.03
C VAL A 99 -0.40 4.15 -3.70
N ASN A 100 -1.59 4.73 -3.59
CA ASN A 100 -2.54 4.41 -2.54
C ASN A 100 -3.63 3.46 -3.07
N THR A 101 -3.74 2.29 -2.47
CA THR A 101 -4.73 1.25 -2.81
C THR A 101 -5.83 1.10 -1.75
N ASP A 102 -5.75 1.82 -0.61
CA ASP A 102 -6.72 1.67 0.49
C ASP A 102 -8.16 2.02 0.00
N GLY A 103 -8.30 3.15 -0.70
CA GLY A 103 -9.60 3.63 -1.19
C GLY A 103 -10.20 2.72 -2.26
N TYR A 104 -9.42 2.42 -3.29
CA TYR A 104 -9.81 1.49 -4.35
C TYR A 104 -10.16 0.10 -3.79
N GLY A 105 -9.32 -0.44 -2.90
CA GLY A 105 -9.55 -1.74 -2.27
C GLY A 105 -10.84 -1.79 -1.44
N PHE A 106 -11.19 -0.70 -0.75
CA PHE A 106 -12.46 -0.62 -0.03
C PHE A 106 -13.67 -0.65 -0.99
N VAL A 107 -13.61 0.09 -2.09
CA VAL A 107 -14.67 0.11 -3.11
C VAL A 107 -14.85 -1.28 -3.72
N GLU A 108 -13.75 -1.96 -4.07
CA GLU A 108 -13.82 -3.31 -4.63
C GLU A 108 -14.37 -4.33 -3.62
N ALA A 109 -13.98 -4.23 -2.34
CA ALA A 109 -14.55 -5.06 -1.29
C ALA A 109 -16.06 -4.82 -1.11
N ALA A 110 -16.51 -3.57 -1.19
CA ALA A 110 -17.94 -3.21 -1.11
C ALA A 110 -18.72 -3.80 -2.29
N LYS A 111 -18.21 -3.65 -3.52
CA LYS A 111 -18.82 -4.23 -4.72
C LYS A 111 -18.90 -5.75 -4.64
N TYR A 112 -17.84 -6.39 -4.15
CA TYR A 112 -17.77 -7.85 -3.99
C TYR A 112 -18.89 -8.39 -3.09
N ILE A 113 -19.26 -7.64 -2.03
CA ILE A 113 -20.39 -8.01 -1.16
C ILE A 113 -21.75 -7.47 -1.64
N GLY A 114 -21.83 -6.96 -2.87
CA GLY A 114 -23.08 -6.50 -3.50
C GLY A 114 -23.48 -5.06 -3.20
N ILE A 115 -22.61 -4.26 -2.57
CA ILE A 115 -22.86 -2.84 -2.33
C ILE A 115 -22.38 -2.04 -3.53
N ASN A 116 -23.32 -1.38 -4.22
CA ASN A 116 -22.99 -0.48 -5.31
C ASN A 116 -22.82 0.96 -4.76
N PRO A 117 -21.63 1.57 -4.88
CA PRO A 117 -21.39 2.94 -4.43
C PRO A 117 -22.41 3.95 -4.99
N SER A 118 -22.72 3.89 -6.29
CA SER A 118 -23.65 4.84 -6.93
C SER A 118 -25.11 4.76 -6.49
N LYS A 119 -25.44 3.79 -5.62
CA LYS A 119 -26.77 3.61 -5.03
C LYS A 119 -26.75 3.69 -3.51
N SER A 120 -25.65 4.17 -2.93
CA SER A 120 -25.39 4.06 -1.49
C SER A 120 -24.78 5.35 -0.94
N ILE A 121 -25.06 5.60 0.35
CA ILE A 121 -24.47 6.72 1.12
C ILE A 121 -23.46 6.15 2.11
N LEU A 122 -22.21 6.62 2.06
CA LEU A 122 -21.13 6.20 2.95
C LEU A 122 -21.05 7.10 4.18
N LYS A 123 -21.46 6.57 5.33
CA LYS A 123 -21.18 7.23 6.62
C LYS A 123 -19.85 6.76 7.17
N ILE A 124 -18.91 7.67 7.34
CA ILE A 124 -17.56 7.40 7.85
C ILE A 124 -17.27 8.17 9.14
N ARG A 125 -16.51 7.55 10.05
CA ARG A 125 -15.98 8.21 11.26
C ARG A 125 -14.47 8.10 11.27
N GLY A 126 -13.79 9.23 11.09
CA GLY A 126 -12.33 9.33 11.04
C GLY A 126 -11.88 10.31 9.95
N GLY A 127 -10.64 10.78 10.02
CA GLY A 127 -10.10 11.78 9.09
C GLY A 127 -8.63 11.57 8.70
N GLY A 128 -8.08 10.39 8.98
CA GLY A 128 -6.73 9.99 8.56
C GLY A 128 -6.67 9.61 7.08
N SER A 129 -5.47 9.27 6.59
CA SER A 129 -5.22 8.89 5.19
C SER A 129 -6.19 7.88 4.63
N THR A 130 -6.37 6.76 5.32
CA THR A 130 -7.27 5.69 4.88
C THR A 130 -8.72 6.17 4.77
N ALA A 131 -9.21 7.01 5.70
CA ALA A 131 -10.56 7.55 5.62
C ALA A 131 -10.72 8.47 4.42
N ARG A 132 -9.74 9.35 4.19
CA ARG A 132 -9.73 10.26 3.03
C ARG A 132 -9.67 9.50 1.72
N SER A 133 -8.85 8.45 1.62
CA SER A 133 -8.73 7.65 0.39
C SER A 133 -10.02 6.89 0.08
N ILE A 134 -10.70 6.39 1.11
CA ILE A 134 -12.02 5.76 0.96
C ILE A 134 -13.05 6.76 0.46
N VAL A 135 -13.13 7.96 1.07
CA VAL A 135 -14.05 9.04 0.68
C VAL A 135 -13.82 9.42 -0.79
N ALA A 136 -12.59 9.69 -1.20
CA ALA A 136 -12.27 10.04 -2.58
C ALA A 136 -12.69 8.94 -3.57
N ALA A 137 -12.26 7.69 -3.36
CA ALA A 137 -12.59 6.57 -4.24
C ALA A 137 -14.10 6.26 -4.28
N TRP A 138 -14.80 6.44 -3.16
CA TRP A 138 -16.25 6.26 -3.08
C TRP A 138 -17.01 7.30 -3.92
N SER A 139 -16.64 8.58 -3.80
CA SER A 139 -17.20 9.66 -4.61
C SER A 139 -16.89 9.50 -6.10
N GLU A 140 -15.67 9.13 -6.47
CA GLU A 140 -15.29 8.81 -7.86
C GLU A 140 -16.11 7.64 -8.44
N SER A 141 -16.51 6.70 -7.58
CA SER A 141 -17.39 5.59 -7.94
C SER A 141 -18.89 5.96 -7.98
N GLY A 142 -19.20 7.25 -7.86
CA GLY A 142 -20.56 7.82 -7.92
C GLY A 142 -21.34 7.76 -6.61
N GLY A 143 -20.70 7.38 -5.50
CA GLY A 143 -21.36 7.28 -4.20
C GLY A 143 -21.42 8.61 -3.44
N GLU A 144 -22.50 8.79 -2.70
CA GLU A 144 -22.68 9.93 -1.79
C GLU A 144 -22.05 9.62 -0.41
N ILE A 145 -21.70 10.66 0.35
CA ILE A 145 -21.00 10.58 1.64
C ILE A 145 -21.76 11.40 2.68
#